data_AF-A0A7J7HI27-F1
#
_entry.id   AF-A0A7J7HI27-F1
#
_cell.length_a   1.000
_cell.length_b   1.000
_cell.length_c   1.000
_cell.angle_alpha   90.00
_cell.angle_beta   90.00
_cell.angle_gamma   90.00
#
_symmetry.space_group_name_H-M   'P 1'
#
loop_
_entity.id
_entity.type
_entity.pdbx_description
1 polymer ?
#
loop_
_entity_poly.entity_id
_entity_poly.type
_entity_poly.pdbx_seq_one_letter_code
_entity_poly.pdbx_strand_id
1 'polypeptide(L)'
;MIEVSRREKQLGIVPNPGADIYMKILGLDICAYTLIGDAMRRVISGGKLIVGPTKSLFMDEISNGLDSSTTYQIVACLQQLAHITDATIVMALLQPAPETFDLFDDIILMAEGKIVYHGSCSHVLEFFEDCGFRCSERKGVADFLQEVISKKDLAQYWHQTKQSCNYISADMFSKKFKESSFGKKLDEELSKPFSKPHSHKNAISFSKYSLSK
;
A
#
# COMPACT_ATOMS: atom_id res chain seq x y z
N MET A 1 22.66 19.29 -16.06
CA MET A 1 23.95 18.62 -15.75
C MET A 1 25.03 19.58 -15.25
N ILE A 2 25.42 20.63 -15.98
CA ILE A 2 26.55 21.52 -15.58
C ILE A 2 26.27 22.33 -14.31
N GLU A 3 25.04 22.87 -14.16
CA GLU A 3 24.69 23.70 -13.00
C GLU A 3 24.52 22.88 -11.69
N VAL A 4 24.20 21.59 -11.83
CA VAL A 4 24.01 20.64 -10.71
C VAL A 4 25.36 20.28 -10.11
N SER A 5 26.31 19.82 -10.94
CA SER A 5 27.67 19.53 -10.50
C SER A 5 28.43 20.76 -9.98
N ARG A 6 28.01 21.97 -10.36
CA ARG A 6 28.57 23.23 -9.85
C ARG A 6 28.12 23.53 -8.42
N ARG A 7 26.85 23.26 -8.10
CA ARG A 7 26.25 23.52 -6.77
C ARG A 7 26.58 22.41 -5.75
N GLU A 8 26.63 21.16 -6.18
CA GLU A 8 27.07 20.03 -5.34
C GLU A 8 28.54 20.20 -4.91
N LYS A 9 29.40 20.69 -5.82
CA LYS A 9 30.79 21.08 -5.50
C LYS A 9 30.88 22.25 -4.53
N GLN A 10 29.96 23.22 -4.58
CA GLN A 10 29.94 24.37 -3.66
C GLN A 10 29.48 24.00 -2.24
N LEU A 11 28.68 22.94 -2.09
CA LEU A 11 28.18 22.45 -0.80
C LEU A 11 28.98 21.27 -0.22
N GLY A 12 30.04 20.83 -0.91
CA GLY A 12 30.88 19.71 -0.47
C GLY A 12 30.16 18.36 -0.45
N ILE A 13 29.02 18.25 -1.14
CA ILE A 13 28.22 17.02 -1.20
C ILE A 13 28.84 16.13 -2.28
N VAL A 14 29.40 14.98 -1.88
CA VAL A 14 29.82 13.94 -2.82
C VAL A 14 28.57 13.21 -3.28
N PRO A 15 28.23 13.23 -4.58
CA PRO A 15 27.07 12.50 -5.09
C PRO A 15 27.28 11.01 -4.81
N ASN A 16 26.36 10.38 -4.07
CA ASN A 16 26.39 8.95 -3.86
C ASN A 16 25.80 8.30 -5.13
N PRO A 17 26.58 7.54 -5.92
CA PRO A 17 26.11 6.94 -7.16
C PRO A 17 24.88 6.06 -6.95
N GLY A 18 24.77 5.41 -5.77
CA GLY A 18 23.60 4.63 -5.40
C GLY A 18 22.36 5.51 -5.23
N ALA A 19 22.48 6.62 -4.51
CA ALA A 19 21.36 7.53 -4.28
C ALA A 19 20.86 8.17 -5.58
N ASP A 20 21.76 8.55 -6.48
CA ASP A 20 21.40 9.11 -7.79
C ASP A 20 20.71 8.09 -8.70
N ILE A 21 21.14 6.82 -8.63
CA ILE A 21 20.47 5.72 -9.33
C ILE A 21 19.08 5.50 -8.73
N TYR A 22 18.94 5.47 -7.41
CA TYR A 22 17.63 5.36 -6.77
C TYR A 22 16.74 6.55 -7.09
N MET A 23 17.24 7.80 -7.07
CA MET A 23 16.44 8.98 -7.44
C MET A 23 15.96 8.93 -8.88
N LYS A 24 16.82 8.48 -9.81
CA LYS A 24 16.45 8.30 -11.22
C LYS A 24 15.47 7.16 -11.44
N ILE A 25 15.63 6.04 -10.73
CA ILE A 25 14.71 4.89 -10.80
C ILE A 25 13.36 5.27 -10.18
N LEU A 26 13.37 6.05 -9.09
CA LEU A 26 12.17 6.51 -8.38
C LEU A 26 11.47 7.70 -9.06
N GLY A 27 11.92 8.16 -10.24
CA GLY A 27 11.39 9.39 -10.87
C GLY A 27 11.42 10.62 -9.96
N LEU A 28 12.25 10.56 -8.90
CA LEU A 28 12.41 11.61 -7.91
C LEU A 28 13.46 12.62 -8.37
N ASP A 29 14.02 12.49 -9.57
CA ASP A 29 14.89 13.48 -10.19
C ASP A 29 14.18 14.83 -10.38
N ILE A 30 12.86 14.80 -10.62
CA ILE A 30 12.00 15.99 -10.70
C ILE A 30 11.80 16.61 -9.31
N CYS A 31 11.77 15.79 -8.26
CA CYS A 31 11.62 16.20 -6.86
C CYS A 31 12.94 16.34 -6.09
N ALA A 32 14.09 16.10 -6.73
CA ALA A 32 15.42 16.08 -6.09
C ALA A 32 15.80 17.43 -5.49
N TYR A 33 15.16 18.50 -5.96
CA TYR A 33 15.37 19.88 -5.50
C TYR A 33 14.19 20.44 -4.69
N THR A 34 13.17 19.63 -4.38
CA THR A 34 12.12 20.05 -3.45
C THR A 34 12.71 20.04 -2.05
N LEU A 35 12.86 21.22 -1.45
CA LEU A 35 13.27 21.37 -0.05
C LEU A 35 12.38 20.49 0.84
N ILE A 36 12.98 19.49 1.48
CA ILE A 36 12.36 18.73 2.57
C ILE A 36 12.10 19.76 3.67
N GLY A 37 10.84 20.15 3.82
CA GLY A 37 10.45 21.25 4.70
C GLY A 37 10.73 20.91 6.17
N ASP A 38 11.25 21.89 6.89
CA ASP A 38 11.18 21.97 8.35
C ASP A 38 9.71 21.88 8.81
N ALA A 39 9.46 21.53 10.08
CA ALA A 39 8.18 21.17 10.72
C ALA A 39 6.99 22.14 10.49
N MET A 40 7.20 23.29 9.86
CA MET A 40 6.17 24.23 9.37
C MET A 40 5.72 24.00 7.90
N ARG A 41 6.43 23.15 7.14
CA ARG A 41 6.14 22.76 5.75
C ARG A 41 6.23 21.24 5.62
N ARG A 42 5.23 20.54 6.17
CA ARG A 42 5.12 19.09 6.09
C ARG A 42 4.90 18.64 4.64
N VAL A 43 5.94 18.08 4.03
CA VAL A 43 5.81 17.19 2.86
C VAL A 43 6.72 15.99 3.13
N ILE A 44 6.10 14.80 3.18
CA ILE A 44 6.68 13.45 3.44
C ILE A 44 7.11 13.22 4.89
N SER A 45 6.14 12.98 5.78
CA SER A 45 6.36 12.28 7.06
C SER A 45 5.89 10.83 6.97
N GLY A 46 6.43 10.07 6.02
CA GLY A 46 6.26 8.61 5.97
C GLY A 46 7.60 7.96 6.24
N GLY A 47 7.74 7.26 7.37
CA GLY A 47 8.99 6.62 7.76
C GLY A 47 9.51 5.69 6.68
N LYS A 48 10.54 6.12 5.94
CA LYS A 48 11.30 5.28 5.01
C LYS A 48 12.12 4.27 5.81
N LEU A 49 11.46 3.22 6.31
CA LEU A 49 12.15 2.11 6.95
C LEU A 49 12.63 1.15 5.86
N ILE A 50 13.74 1.50 5.19
CA ILE A 50 14.47 0.55 4.34
C ILE A 50 15.18 -0.44 5.28
N VAL A 51 14.49 -1.53 5.65
CA VAL A 51 15.05 -2.55 6.56
C VAL A 51 15.86 -3.56 5.77
N GLY A 52 17.16 -3.28 5.63
CA GLY A 52 18.14 -4.27 5.19
C GLY A 52 18.02 -4.69 3.72
N PRO A 53 18.63 -5.83 3.33
CA PRO A 53 18.64 -6.32 1.94
C PRO A 53 17.30 -6.94 1.49
N THR A 54 16.34 -7.08 2.40
CA THR A 54 14.92 -7.32 2.10
C THR A 54 14.24 -5.99 1.77
N LYS A 55 13.78 -5.85 0.53
CA LYS A 55 13.23 -4.59 0.01
C LYS A 55 11.75 -4.46 0.38
N SER A 56 11.44 -4.27 1.65
CA SER A 56 10.07 -3.95 2.08
C SER A 56 9.96 -2.46 2.41
N LEU A 57 8.93 -1.79 1.90
CA LEU A 57 8.65 -0.37 2.15
C LEU A 57 7.25 -0.21 2.72
N PHE A 58 7.14 0.51 3.83
CA PHE A 58 5.87 0.79 4.48
C PHE A 58 5.58 2.29 4.41
N MET A 59 4.38 2.64 3.96
CA MET A 59 3.97 4.01 3.69
C MET A 59 2.61 4.27 4.30
N ASP A 60 2.52 5.37 5.06
CA ASP A 60 1.27 5.80 5.69
C ASP A 60 1.00 7.26 5.32
N GLU A 61 -0.27 7.58 5.13
CA GLU A 61 -0.80 8.92 4.82
C GLU A 61 -0.11 9.66 3.64
N ILE A 62 0.42 8.96 2.64
CA ILE A 62 1.20 9.61 1.57
C ILE A 62 0.38 10.52 0.65
N SER A 63 -0.95 10.36 0.63
CA SER A 63 -1.87 11.18 -0.18
C SER A 63 -2.35 12.43 0.56
N ASN A 64 -2.06 12.59 1.85
CA ASN A 64 -2.58 13.70 2.64
C ASN A 64 -1.93 15.03 2.20
N GLY A 65 -2.75 15.98 1.78
CA GLY A 65 -2.30 17.28 1.29
C GLY A 65 -1.79 17.28 -0.17
N LEU A 66 -2.00 16.18 -0.91
CA LEU A 66 -1.73 16.10 -2.34
C LEU A 66 -3.03 16.12 -3.15
N ASP A 67 -2.95 16.61 -4.38
CA ASP A 67 -4.03 16.44 -5.35
C ASP A 67 -4.04 15.00 -5.91
N SER A 68 -5.16 14.61 -6.50
CA SER A 68 -5.35 13.26 -7.04
C SER A 68 -4.36 12.90 -8.15
N SER A 69 -3.95 13.87 -8.98
CA SER A 69 -3.02 13.62 -10.09
C SER A 69 -1.60 13.38 -9.59
N THR A 70 -1.14 14.16 -8.61
CA THR A 70 0.16 13.95 -7.97
C THR A 70 0.19 12.62 -7.21
N THR A 71 -0.90 12.28 -6.50
CA THR A 71 -1.02 11.00 -5.80
C THR A 71 -0.90 9.83 -6.77
N TYR A 72 -1.62 9.86 -7.89
CA TYR A 72 -1.54 8.84 -8.93
C TYR A 72 -0.10 8.66 -9.46
N GLN A 73 0.60 9.77 -9.77
CA GLN A 73 1.98 9.71 -10.27
C GLN A 73 2.93 9.07 -9.26
N ILE A 74 2.79 9.39 -7.97
CA ILE A 74 3.60 8.80 -6.90
C ILE A 74 3.33 7.30 -6.79
N VAL A 75 2.07 6.88 -6.75
CA VAL A 75 1.69 5.46 -6.63
C VAL A 75 2.14 4.68 -7.85
N ALA A 76 1.97 5.21 -9.07
CA ALA A 76 2.42 4.56 -10.30
C ALA A 76 3.94 4.37 -10.32
N CYS A 77 4.70 5.36 -9.86
CA CYS A 77 6.14 5.24 -9.75
C CYS A 77 6.56 4.17 -8.72
N LEU A 78 5.88 4.13 -7.57
CA LEU A 78 6.15 3.12 -6.53
C LEU A 78 5.79 1.71 -6.99
N GLN A 79 4.71 1.54 -7.75
CA GLN A 79 4.36 0.27 -8.38
C GLN A 79 5.48 -0.20 -9.31
N GLN A 80 5.99 0.67 -10.20
CA GLN A 80 7.11 0.33 -11.07
C GLN A 80 8.37 -0.02 -10.29
N LEU A 81 8.66 0.73 -9.21
CA LEU A 81 9.78 0.40 -8.33
C LEU A 81 9.62 -0.99 -7.72
N ALA A 82 8.43 -1.31 -7.20
CA ALA A 82 8.13 -2.62 -6.61
C ALA A 82 8.42 -3.74 -7.61
N HIS A 83 7.92 -3.61 -8.83
CA HIS A 83 8.08 -4.61 -9.89
C HIS A 83 9.52 -4.71 -10.41
N ILE A 84 10.25 -3.59 -10.57
CA ILE A 84 11.64 -3.60 -11.06
C ILE A 84 12.59 -4.15 -10.00
N THR A 85 12.38 -3.78 -8.74
CA THR A 85 13.31 -4.10 -7.67
C THR A 85 12.95 -5.39 -6.94
N ASP A 86 11.83 -6.03 -7.26
CA ASP A 86 11.28 -7.17 -6.51
C ASP A 86 11.10 -6.79 -5.03
N ALA A 87 10.53 -5.60 -4.82
CA ALA A 87 10.28 -5.02 -3.50
C ALA A 87 8.80 -5.14 -3.13
N THR A 88 8.52 -5.33 -1.85
CA THR A 88 7.16 -5.33 -1.31
C THR A 88 6.85 -3.94 -0.76
N ILE A 89 5.85 -3.27 -1.31
CA ILE A 89 5.40 -1.97 -0.82
C ILE A 89 4.01 -2.13 -0.20
N VAL A 90 3.88 -1.77 1.06
CA VAL A 90 2.61 -1.72 1.79
C VAL A 90 2.27 -0.26 2.03
N MET A 91 1.08 0.16 1.60
CA MET A 91 0.66 1.55 1.65
C MET A 91 -0.77 1.67 2.18
N ALA A 92 -0.98 2.63 3.09
CA ALA A 92 -2.31 3.04 3.52
C ALA A 92 -2.70 4.34 2.79
N LEU A 93 -3.82 4.29 2.07
CA LEU A 93 -4.42 5.44 1.39
C LEU A 93 -5.81 5.72 1.94
N LEU A 94 -6.10 6.99 2.21
CA LEU A 94 -7.45 7.44 2.52
C LEU A 94 -8.20 7.75 1.21
N GLN A 95 -9.21 6.94 0.89
CA GLN A 95 -10.14 7.17 -0.24
C GLN A 95 -9.41 7.45 -1.58
N PRO A 96 -8.64 6.47 -2.10
CA PRO A 96 -7.95 6.66 -3.37
C PRO A 96 -8.95 6.88 -4.51
N ALA A 97 -8.59 7.76 -5.45
CA ALA A 97 -9.30 7.87 -6.72
C ALA A 97 -9.29 6.53 -7.46
N PRO A 98 -10.32 6.21 -8.28
CA PRO A 98 -10.43 4.94 -8.99
C PRO A 98 -9.16 4.57 -9.77
N GLU A 99 -8.59 5.54 -10.48
CA GLU A 99 -7.37 5.33 -11.27
C GLU A 99 -6.16 4.98 -10.40
N THR A 100 -6.12 5.47 -9.16
CA THR A 100 -5.07 5.13 -8.19
C THR A 100 -5.31 3.77 -7.55
N PHE A 101 -6.58 3.42 -7.29
CA PHE A 101 -6.96 2.11 -6.77
C PHE A 101 -6.58 0.98 -7.75
N ASP A 102 -6.74 1.22 -9.05
CA ASP A 102 -6.43 0.25 -10.11
C ASP A 102 -4.91 -0.06 -10.24
N LEU A 103 -4.04 0.70 -9.58
CA LEU A 103 -2.60 0.43 -9.53
C LEU A 103 -2.21 -0.62 -8.47
N PHE A 104 -3.13 -1.02 -7.59
CA PHE A 104 -2.82 -1.97 -6.51
C PHE A 104 -3.03 -3.41 -6.94
N ASP A 105 -2.03 -4.25 -6.69
CA ASP A 105 -2.10 -5.69 -6.93
C ASP A 105 -3.05 -6.38 -5.92
N ASP A 106 -2.86 -6.06 -4.64
CA ASP A 106 -3.59 -6.61 -3.49
C ASP A 106 -4.14 -5.50 -2.58
N ILE A 107 -5.24 -5.80 -1.88
CA ILE A 107 -5.86 -4.95 -0.86
C ILE A 107 -5.96 -5.69 0.47
N ILE A 108 -5.65 -4.97 1.56
CA ILE A 108 -5.94 -5.37 2.93
C ILE A 108 -7.05 -4.45 3.44
N LEU A 109 -8.25 -5.01 3.65
CA LEU A 109 -9.38 -4.28 4.20
C LEU A 109 -9.55 -4.61 5.68
N MET A 110 -9.54 -3.57 6.52
CA MET A 110 -9.66 -3.70 7.97
C MET A 110 -10.88 -2.95 8.50
N ALA A 111 -11.58 -3.56 9.45
CA ALA A 111 -12.67 -2.95 10.19
C ALA A 111 -12.64 -3.40 11.65
N GLU A 112 -12.83 -2.48 12.60
CA GLU A 112 -12.87 -2.78 14.05
C GLU A 112 -11.65 -3.61 14.53
N GLY A 113 -10.46 -3.36 13.97
CA GLY A 113 -9.22 -4.07 14.30
C GLY A 113 -9.08 -5.48 13.71
N LYS A 114 -9.98 -5.87 12.79
CA LYS A 114 -10.00 -7.19 12.14
C LYS A 114 -9.80 -7.07 10.64
N ILE A 115 -9.14 -8.07 10.06
CA ILE A 115 -9.05 -8.23 8.60
C ILE A 115 -10.39 -8.77 8.12
N VAL A 116 -11.06 -7.96 7.30
CA VAL A 116 -12.32 -8.29 6.62
C VAL A 116 -12.04 -8.95 5.28
N TYR A 117 -10.99 -8.52 4.59
CA TYR A 117 -10.55 -9.12 3.33
C TYR A 117 -9.05 -8.88 3.14
N HIS A 118 -8.34 -9.86 2.58
CA HIS A 118 -6.98 -9.72 2.12
C HIS A 118 -6.76 -10.55 0.86
N GLY A 119 -6.37 -9.89 -0.23
CA GLY A 119 -6.04 -10.53 -1.50
C GLY A 119 -6.19 -9.57 -2.66
N SER A 120 -6.22 -10.11 -3.88
CA SER A 120 -6.22 -9.29 -5.09
C SER A 120 -7.40 -8.34 -5.17
N CYS A 121 -7.15 -7.13 -5.66
CA CYS A 121 -8.17 -6.13 -5.96
C CYS A 121 -9.23 -6.64 -6.96
N SER A 122 -8.86 -7.57 -7.84
CA SER A 122 -9.76 -8.15 -8.85
C SER A 122 -10.89 -9.01 -8.25
N HIS A 123 -10.64 -9.69 -7.13
CA HIS A 123 -11.58 -10.63 -6.51
C HIS A 123 -12.37 -10.01 -5.35
N VAL A 124 -12.08 -8.76 -4.96
CA VAL A 124 -12.70 -8.14 -3.79
C VAL A 124 -14.21 -7.97 -3.98
N LEU A 125 -14.65 -7.60 -5.18
CA LEU A 125 -16.07 -7.43 -5.48
C LEU A 125 -16.81 -8.78 -5.43
N GLU A 126 -16.22 -9.84 -5.98
CA GLU A 126 -16.77 -11.20 -5.92
C GLU A 126 -16.99 -11.66 -4.47
N PHE A 127 -16.00 -11.42 -3.59
CA PHE A 127 -16.14 -11.73 -2.16
C PHE A 127 -17.32 -11.00 -1.49
N PHE A 128 -17.52 -9.72 -1.81
CA PHE A 128 -18.65 -8.96 -1.25
C PHE A 128 -19.99 -9.36 -1.87
N GLU A 129 -20.02 -9.73 -3.15
CA GLU A 129 -21.21 -10.28 -3.81
C GLU A 129 -21.64 -11.62 -3.17
N ASP A 130 -20.70 -12.51 -2.87
CA ASP A 130 -20.94 -13.74 -2.10
C ASP A 130 -21.43 -13.45 -0.67
N CYS A 131 -21.03 -12.32 -0.11
CA CYS A 131 -21.54 -11.85 1.18
C CYS A 131 -22.96 -11.28 1.10
N GLY A 132 -23.49 -11.02 -0.09
CA GLY A 132 -24.81 -10.45 -0.36
C GLY A 132 -24.83 -8.96 -0.72
N PHE A 133 -23.65 -8.35 -0.92
CA PHE A 133 -23.49 -6.93 -1.21
C PHE A 133 -22.99 -6.70 -2.62
N ARG A 134 -23.63 -5.79 -3.35
CA ARG A 134 -23.24 -5.48 -4.72
C ARG A 134 -22.85 -4.02 -4.87
N CYS A 135 -21.71 -3.79 -5.52
CA CYS A 135 -21.30 -2.45 -5.88
C CYS A 135 -22.18 -1.91 -7.02
N SER A 136 -22.56 -0.63 -6.94
CA SER A 136 -23.27 0.06 -8.02
C SER A 136 -22.29 0.45 -9.14
N GLU A 137 -22.73 0.42 -10.39
CA GLU A 137 -21.91 0.77 -11.58
C GLU A 137 -21.37 2.20 -11.55
N ARG A 138 -22.04 3.11 -10.83
CA ARG A 138 -21.65 4.53 -10.76
C ARG A 138 -20.71 4.84 -9.60
N LYS A 139 -20.39 3.85 -8.76
CA LYS A 139 -19.62 4.04 -7.54
C LYS A 139 -18.22 3.45 -7.67
N GLY A 140 -17.23 4.18 -7.17
CA GLY A 140 -15.87 3.69 -7.09
C GLY A 140 -15.75 2.50 -6.13
N VAL A 141 -14.92 1.52 -6.50
CA VAL A 141 -14.71 0.31 -5.69
C VAL A 141 -14.17 0.67 -4.29
N ALA A 142 -13.20 1.58 -4.22
CA ALA A 142 -12.64 2.03 -2.94
C ALA A 142 -13.71 2.63 -1.99
N ASP A 143 -14.61 3.45 -2.52
CA ASP A 143 -15.71 4.05 -1.76
C ASP A 143 -16.72 2.99 -1.30
N PHE A 144 -17.08 2.07 -2.20
CA PHE A 144 -17.92 0.92 -1.86
C PHE A 144 -17.33 0.11 -0.71
N LEU A 145 -16.04 -0.22 -0.78
CA LEU A 145 -15.36 -1.03 0.25
C LEU A 145 -15.33 -0.35 1.61
N GLN A 146 -15.21 0.99 1.68
CA GLN A 146 -15.27 1.72 2.94
C GLN A 146 -16.68 1.81 3.51
N GLU A 147 -17.69 1.94 2.65
CA GLU A 147 -19.08 2.06 3.10
C GLU A 147 -19.73 0.72 3.43
N VAL A 148 -19.38 -0.36 2.73
CA VAL A 148 -19.89 -1.72 3.02
C VAL A 148 -19.39 -2.26 4.35
N ILE A 149 -18.30 -1.72 4.90
CA ILE A 149 -17.83 -2.04 6.26
C ILE A 149 -18.37 -1.06 7.32
N SER A 150 -19.00 0.04 6.89
CA SER A 150 -19.61 1.06 7.76
C SER A 150 -21.01 0.64 8.21
N LYS A 151 -21.33 0.83 9.49
CA LYS A 151 -22.67 0.52 10.04
C LYS A 151 -23.78 1.36 9.43
N LYS A 152 -23.45 2.58 8.97
CA LYS A 152 -24.42 3.56 8.48
C LYS A 152 -24.89 3.25 7.06
N ASP A 153 -23.97 2.73 6.25
CA ASP A 153 -24.07 2.75 4.79
C ASP A 153 -24.15 1.34 4.19
N LEU A 154 -24.20 0.30 5.03
CA LEU A 154 -24.29 -1.10 4.61
C LEU A 154 -25.57 -1.40 3.82
N ALA A 155 -26.71 -0.87 4.27
CA ALA A 155 -28.03 -1.30 3.80
C ALA A 155 -28.32 -0.94 2.34
N GLN A 156 -27.69 0.11 1.81
CA GLN A 156 -27.84 0.53 0.41
C GLN A 156 -27.21 -0.43 -0.61
N TYR A 157 -26.30 -1.31 -0.17
CA TYR A 157 -25.62 -2.28 -1.05
C TYR A 157 -26.25 -3.67 -1.02
N TRP A 158 -27.26 -3.87 -0.18
CA TRP A 158 -27.91 -5.17 -0.05
C TRP A 158 -28.66 -5.53 -1.32
N HIS A 159 -28.25 -6.61 -1.98
CA HIS A 159 -28.82 -7.03 -3.27
C HIS A 159 -29.71 -8.28 -3.16
N GLN A 160 -29.72 -8.99 -2.02
CA GLN A 160 -30.55 -10.19 -1.86
C GLN A 160 -32.02 -9.84 -1.59
N THR A 161 -32.83 -9.86 -2.65
CA THR A 161 -34.26 -9.49 -2.68
C THR A 161 -35.20 -10.36 -1.83
N LYS A 162 -34.75 -11.52 -1.34
CA LYS A 162 -35.58 -12.47 -0.57
C LYS A 162 -35.35 -12.43 0.94
N GLN A 163 -34.36 -11.70 1.44
CA GLN A 163 -34.03 -11.64 2.85
C GLN A 163 -33.92 -10.19 3.32
N SER A 164 -34.40 -9.91 4.53
CA SER A 164 -34.14 -8.62 5.18
C SER A 164 -32.64 -8.44 5.37
N CYS A 165 -32.12 -7.25 5.05
CA CYS A 165 -30.73 -6.90 5.28
C CYS A 165 -30.42 -7.03 6.78
N ASN A 166 -29.79 -8.13 7.18
CA ASN A 166 -29.23 -8.26 8.53
C ASN A 166 -27.89 -7.53 8.53
N TYR A 167 -27.69 -6.64 9.50
CA TYR A 167 -26.41 -5.99 9.72
C TYR A 167 -25.31 -7.05 9.89
N ILE A 168 -24.30 -7.04 9.02
CA ILE A 168 -23.13 -7.92 9.11
C ILE A 168 -22.04 -7.17 9.87
N SER A 169 -21.65 -7.70 11.03
CA SER A 169 -20.54 -7.15 11.82
C SER A 169 -19.19 -7.44 11.17
N ALA A 170 -18.18 -6.65 11.52
CA ALA A 170 -16.80 -6.90 11.10
C ALA A 170 -16.34 -8.34 11.44
N ASP A 171 -16.82 -8.89 12.55
CA ASP A 171 -16.57 -10.28 12.97
C ASP A 171 -17.14 -11.30 12.00
N MET A 172 -18.36 -11.08 11.51
CA MET A 172 -18.99 -11.95 10.55
C MET A 172 -18.30 -11.89 9.20
N PHE A 173 -17.91 -10.70 8.75
CA PHE A 173 -17.08 -10.55 7.56
C PHE A 173 -15.73 -11.27 7.69
N SER A 174 -15.03 -11.07 8.80
CA SER A 174 -13.75 -11.74 9.06
C SER A 174 -13.90 -13.26 9.10
N LYS A 175 -14.99 -13.76 9.69
CA LYS A 175 -15.31 -15.20 9.69
C LYS A 175 -15.59 -15.72 8.29
N LYS A 176 -16.45 -15.04 7.51
CA LYS A 176 -16.72 -15.39 6.11
C LYS A 176 -15.46 -15.39 5.27
N PHE A 177 -14.58 -14.41 5.46
CA PHE A 177 -13.29 -14.35 4.78
C PHE A 177 -12.42 -15.57 5.11
N LYS A 178 -12.26 -15.94 6.38
CA LYS A 178 -11.52 -17.15 6.78
C LYS A 178 -12.12 -18.44 6.21
N GLU A 179 -13.44 -18.49 6.02
CA GLU A 179 -14.13 -19.64 5.45
C GLU A 179 -14.07 -19.70 3.91
N SER A 180 -13.86 -18.55 3.26
CA SER A 180 -13.75 -18.40 1.80
C SER A 180 -12.50 -19.09 1.24
N SER A 181 -12.51 -19.34 -0.07
CA SER A 181 -11.35 -19.87 -0.81
C SER A 181 -10.12 -18.96 -0.65
N PHE A 182 -10.32 -17.64 -0.70
CA PHE A 182 -9.26 -16.64 -0.57
C PHE A 182 -8.58 -16.71 0.81
N GLY A 183 -9.37 -16.71 1.88
CA GLY A 183 -8.84 -16.75 3.25
C GLY A 183 -8.14 -18.07 3.57
N LYS A 184 -8.65 -19.21 3.09
CA LYS A 184 -7.99 -20.51 3.27
C LYS A 184 -6.66 -20.58 2.52
N LYS A 185 -6.62 -20.12 1.27
CA LYS A 185 -5.39 -20.07 0.47
C LYS A 185 -4.32 -19.21 1.16
N LEU A 186 -4.72 -18.04 1.65
CA LEU A 186 -3.83 -17.15 2.40
C LEU A 186 -3.32 -17.81 3.69
N ASP A 187 -4.18 -18.47 4.45
CA ASP A 187 -3.80 -19.17 5.69
C ASP A 187 -2.82 -20.34 5.39
N GLU A 188 -3.06 -21.08 4.30
CA GLU A 188 -2.14 -22.11 3.80
C GLU A 188 -0.78 -21.51 3.42
N GLU A 189 -0.75 -20.38 2.71
CA GLU A 189 0.49 -19.70 2.35
C GLU A 189 1.26 -19.19 3.56
N LEU A 190 0.57 -18.60 4.54
CA LEU A 190 1.17 -18.11 5.79
C LEU A 190 1.60 -19.24 6.74
N SER A 191 0.95 -20.40 6.67
CA SER A 191 1.31 -21.57 7.49
C SER A 191 2.62 -22.24 7.06
N LYS A 192 3.06 -22.01 5.81
CA LYS A 192 4.31 -22.58 5.30
C LYS A 192 5.50 -21.93 6.03
N PRO A 193 6.27 -22.68 6.83
CA PRO A 193 7.39 -22.11 7.54
C PRO A 193 8.41 -21.57 6.54
N PHE A 194 8.89 -20.33 6.79
CA PHE A 194 9.89 -19.71 5.96
C PHE A 194 11.16 -20.58 5.88
N SER A 195 11.39 -21.20 4.72
CA SER A 195 12.56 -22.05 4.53
C SER A 195 13.79 -21.18 4.27
N LYS A 196 14.78 -21.27 5.17
CA LYS A 196 16.05 -20.52 5.10
C LYS A 196 17.02 -20.86 3.96
N PRO A 197 16.97 -21.99 3.19
CA PRO A 197 18.13 -22.38 2.39
C PRO A 197 18.38 -21.50 1.16
N HIS A 198 17.47 -20.58 0.81
CA HIS A 198 17.63 -19.66 -0.34
C HIS A 198 17.73 -18.18 0.06
N SER A 199 17.74 -17.83 1.35
CA SER A 199 17.87 -16.43 1.77
C SER A 199 19.33 -15.98 1.79
N HIS A 200 19.61 -14.80 1.27
CA HIS A 200 20.92 -14.15 1.44
C HIS A 200 21.27 -14.06 2.94
N LYS A 201 22.53 -14.31 3.33
CA LYS A 201 22.98 -14.31 4.75
C LYS A 201 22.65 -13.02 5.55
N ASN A 202 22.30 -11.94 4.86
CA ASN A 202 21.96 -10.64 5.44
C ASN A 202 20.44 -10.36 5.45
N ALA A 203 19.58 -11.28 5.01
CA ALA A 203 18.13 -11.07 4.84
C ALA A 203 17.40 -10.67 6.14
N ILE A 204 17.95 -11.03 7.30
CA ILE A 204 17.46 -10.58 8.61
C ILE A 204 18.68 -10.10 9.40
N SER A 205 18.77 -8.79 9.63
CA SER A 205 19.79 -8.26 10.54
C SER A 205 19.34 -8.49 11.97
N PHE A 206 20.06 -9.33 12.70
CA PHE A 206 19.85 -9.54 14.14
C PHE A 206 20.61 -8.52 14.99
N SER A 207 21.36 -7.60 14.37
CA SER A 207 21.97 -6.50 15.09
C SER A 207 20.90 -5.46 15.43
N LYS A 208 20.92 -4.97 16.68
CA LYS A 208 20.05 -3.87 17.13
C LYS A 208 20.24 -2.58 16.31
N TYR A 209 21.33 -2.47 15.56
CA TYR A 209 21.69 -1.34 14.70
C TYR A 209 22.18 -1.85 13.36
N SER A 210 21.55 -1.42 12.26
CA SER A 210 21.92 -1.82 10.88
C SER A 210 23.19 -1.14 10.35
N LEU A 211 23.77 -0.21 11.12
CA LEU A 211 25.00 0.51 10.80
C LEU A 211 25.93 0.46 12.02
N SER A 212 27.20 0.09 11.81
CA SER A 212 28.22 0.26 12.83
C SER A 212 28.53 1.76 13.01
N LYS A 213 28.70 2.19 14.26
CA LYS A 213 29.20 3.53 14.59
C LYS A 213 30.57 3.80 13.98
#